data_AF-A0A976KWZ9-F1
#
_entry.id   AF-A0A976KWZ9-F1
#
_cell.length_a   1.000
_cell.length_b   1.000
_cell.length_c   1.000
_cell.angle_alpha   90.00
_cell.angle_beta   90.00
_cell.angle_gamma   90.00
#
_symmetry.space_group_name_H-M   'P 1'
#
loop_
_entity.id
_entity.type
_entity.pdbx_description
1 polymer ?
#
loop_
_entity_poly.entity_id
_entity_poly.type
_entity_poly.pdbx_seq_one_letter_code
_entity_poly.pdbx_strand_id
1 'polypeptide(L)'
;MGDVIRLNQYRKRKEREAKAQQAEANRVKHGRTKAERQRLEREQQRADEQHRGRLRESPPEPPKADPSSKTAPPPSPDDEPTAAPPPSSDDEPDA
;
A
#
# COMPACT_ATOMS: atom_id res chain seq x y z
N MET A 1 -58.79 15.16 3.34
CA MET A 1 -58.40 14.29 4.47
C MET A 1 -56.89 14.14 4.41
N GLY A 2 -56.16 14.63 5.42
CA GLY A 2 -54.69 14.61 5.43
C GLY A 2 -54.16 13.29 5.97
N ASP A 3 -53.14 12.73 5.32
CA ASP A 3 -52.55 11.46 5.71
C ASP A 3 -51.68 11.63 6.96
N VAL A 4 -52.05 10.97 8.06
CA VAL A 4 -51.38 11.12 9.35
C VAL A 4 -50.19 10.17 9.41
N ILE A 5 -49.02 10.68 9.03
CA ILE A 5 -47.77 9.94 9.10
C ILE A 5 -47.11 10.02 10.48
N ARG A 6 -46.56 8.89 10.95
CA ARG A 6 -45.75 8.84 12.17
C ARG A 6 -44.43 9.56 11.96
N LEU A 7 -44.32 10.77 12.52
CA LEU A 7 -43.15 11.65 12.42
C LEU A 7 -41.82 10.97 12.79
N ASN A 8 -41.82 10.13 13.83
CA ASN A 8 -40.63 9.40 14.26
C ASN A 8 -40.15 8.38 13.21
N GLN A 9 -41.07 7.71 12.53
CA GLN A 9 -40.71 6.76 11.48
C GLN A 9 -40.13 7.48 10.26
N TYR A 10 -40.73 8.61 9.90
CA TYR A 10 -40.25 9.47 8.83
C TYR A 10 -38.82 9.97 9.10
N ARG A 11 -38.57 10.49 10.31
CA ARG A 11 -37.22 10.93 10.73
C ARG A 11 -36.20 9.79 10.66
N LYS A 12 -36.51 8.63 11.25
CA LYS A 12 -35.62 7.46 11.21
C LYS A 12 -35.34 6.99 9.78
N ARG A 13 -36.32 7.06 8.89
CA ARG A 13 -36.15 6.71 7.48
C ARG A 13 -35.18 7.68 6.80
N LYS A 14 -35.39 8.99 6.96
CA LYS A 14 -34.51 10.02 6.41
C LYS A 14 -33.06 9.88 6.92
N GLU A 15 -32.88 9.61 8.22
CA GLU A 15 -31.55 9.38 8.81
C GLU A 15 -30.88 8.12 8.24
N ARG A 16 -31.63 7.04 8.01
CA ARG A 16 -31.11 5.82 7.37
C ARG A 16 -30.71 6.07 5.93
N GLU A 17 -31.52 6.80 5.17
CA GLU A 17 -31.23 7.18 3.78
C GLU A 17 -29.96 8.04 3.70
N ALA A 18 -29.82 9.05 4.56
CA ALA A 18 -28.61 9.87 4.62
C ALA A 18 -27.36 9.06 4.95
N LYS A 19 -27.44 8.13 5.91
CA LYS A 19 -26.34 7.21 6.24
C LYS A 19 -25.99 6.28 5.07
N ALA A 20 -26.99 5.79 4.34
CA ALA A 20 -26.77 4.94 3.17
C ALA A 20 -26.04 5.69 2.04
N GLN A 21 -26.46 6.93 1.74
CA GLN A 21 -25.79 7.79 0.76
C GLN A 21 -24.34 8.10 1.14
N GLN A 22 -24.09 8.42 2.41
CA GLN A 22 -22.73 8.62 2.91
C GLN A 22 -21.89 7.34 2.79
N ALA A 23 -22.45 6.18 3.11
CA ALA A 23 -21.77 4.90 2.96
C ALA A 23 -21.43 4.61 1.50
N GLU A 24 -22.32 4.92 0.57
CA GLU A 24 -22.08 4.78 -0.87
C GLU A 24 -20.99 5.73 -1.35
N ALA A 25 -21.04 7.02 -0.97
CA ALA A 25 -19.98 7.97 -1.28
C ALA A 25 -18.63 7.53 -0.72
N ASN A 26 -18.61 6.97 0.49
CA ASN A 26 -17.40 6.42 1.10
C ASN A 26 -16.88 5.17 0.36
N ARG A 27 -17.76 4.31 -0.17
CA ARG A 27 -17.36 3.18 -1.02
C ARG A 27 -16.76 3.66 -2.34
N VAL A 28 -17.34 4.68 -2.96
CA VAL A 28 -16.77 5.25 -4.21
C VAL A 28 -15.40 5.89 -3.93
N LYS A 29 -15.26 6.64 -2.85
CA LYS A 29 -14.01 7.35 -2.50
C LYS A 29 -12.89 6.43 -2.02
N HIS A 30 -13.22 5.46 -1.18
CA HIS A 30 -12.22 4.64 -0.48
C HIS A 30 -12.17 3.19 -0.98
N GLY A 31 -13.08 2.81 -1.87
CA GLY A 31 -13.25 1.44 -2.35
C GLY A 31 -13.85 0.56 -1.25
N ARG A 32 -12.99 -0.20 -0.56
CA ARG A 32 -13.41 -1.19 0.44
C ARG A 32 -13.77 -0.55 1.77
N THR A 33 -14.85 -1.03 2.38
CA THR A 33 -15.23 -0.58 3.72
C THR A 33 -14.26 -1.10 4.78
N LYS A 34 -14.23 -0.46 5.96
CA LYS A 34 -13.41 -0.94 7.09
C LYS A 34 -13.77 -2.37 7.50
N ALA A 35 -15.06 -2.72 7.45
CA ALA A 35 -15.54 -4.05 7.79
C ALA A 35 -15.05 -5.11 6.79
N GLU A 36 -15.04 -4.80 5.49
CA GLU A 36 -14.50 -5.67 4.45
C GLU A 36 -12.99 -5.87 4.60
N ARG A 37 -12.24 -4.79 4.88
CA ARG A 37 -10.79 -4.88 5.14
C ARG A 37 -10.47 -5.79 6.33
N GLN A 38 -11.15 -5.59 7.46
CA GLN A 38 -10.97 -6.43 8.64
C GLN A 38 -11.38 -7.89 8.41
N ARG A 39 -12.36 -8.14 7.54
CA ARG A 39 -12.72 -9.50 7.16
C ARG A 39 -11.59 -10.15 6.36
N LEU A 40 -11.08 -9.44 5.34
CA LEU A 40 -9.96 -9.90 4.53
C LEU A 40 -8.69 -10.13 5.34
N GLU A 41 -8.34 -9.20 6.23
CA GLU A 41 -7.19 -9.35 7.13
C GLU A 41 -7.31 -10.62 7.98
N ARG A 42 -8.49 -10.90 8.54
CA ARG A 42 -8.73 -12.14 9.30
C ARG A 42 -8.66 -13.39 8.43
N GLU A 43 -9.14 -13.32 7.19
CA GLU A 43 -9.03 -14.44 6.25
C GLU A 43 -7.57 -14.70 5.86
N GLN A 44 -6.78 -13.64 5.63
CA GLN A 44 -5.35 -13.73 5.37
C GLN A 44 -4.58 -14.30 6.56
N GLN A 45 -4.82 -13.78 7.77
CA GLN A 45 -4.20 -14.30 8.99
C GLN A 45 -4.46 -15.80 9.18
N ARG A 46 -5.70 -16.26 8.95
CA ARG A 46 -6.02 -17.69 9.01
C ARG A 46 -5.30 -18.49 7.94
N ALA A 47 -5.18 -17.96 6.72
CA ALA A 47 -4.43 -18.62 5.66
C ALA A 47 -2.94 -18.73 6.04
N ASP A 48 -2.35 -17.63 6.52
CA ASP A 48 -0.95 -17.57 6.96
C ASP A 48 -0.67 -18.54 8.11
N GLU A 49 -1.55 -18.61 9.10
CA GLU A 49 -1.48 -19.60 10.19
C GLU A 49 -1.52 -21.03 9.68
N GLN A 50 -2.42 -21.34 8.73
CA GLN A 50 -2.49 -22.66 8.11
C GLN A 50 -1.23 -22.99 7.30
N HIS A 51 -0.68 -22.02 6.58
CA HIS A 51 0.58 -22.20 5.84
C HIS A 51 1.75 -22.41 6.78
N ARG A 52 1.85 -21.61 7.85
CA ARG A 52 2.88 -21.71 8.87
C ARG A 52 2.86 -23.07 9.58
N GLY A 53 1.69 -23.59 9.92
CA GLY A 53 1.56 -24.94 10.49
C GLY A 53 1.96 -26.07 9.54
N ARG A 54 2.00 -25.79 8.22
CA ARG A 54 2.41 -26.74 7.17
C ARG A 54 3.85 -26.51 6.67
N LEU A 55 4.55 -25.48 7.14
CA LEU A 55 5.96 -25.29 6.81
C LEU A 55 6.77 -26.44 7.43
N ARG A 56 7.34 -27.29 6.58
CA ARG A 56 8.47 -28.12 6.98
C ARG A 56 9.67 -27.19 7.09
N GLU A 57 10.25 -27.07 8.29
CA GLU A 57 11.57 -26.46 8.44
C GLU A 57 12.54 -27.24 7.54
N SER A 58 12.91 -26.63 6.42
CA SER A 58 14.00 -27.15 5.62
C SER A 58 15.26 -26.88 6.43
N PRO A 59 16.10 -27.90 6.68
CA PRO A 59 17.34 -27.70 7.43
C PRO A 59 18.14 -26.57 6.77
N PRO A 60 18.80 -25.70 7.55
CA PRO A 60 19.54 -24.57 6.99
C PRO A 60 20.56 -25.12 5.98
N GLU A 61 20.35 -24.84 4.70
CA GLU A 61 21.34 -25.16 3.68
C GLU A 61 22.63 -24.40 4.05
N PRO A 62 23.79 -25.06 4.09
CA PRO A 62 25.05 -24.36 4.27
C PRO A 62 25.22 -23.34 3.12
N PRO A 63 25.89 -22.20 3.37
CA PRO A 63 26.03 -21.15 2.38
C PRO A 63 26.66 -21.72 1.12
N LYS A 64 25.88 -21.78 0.03
CA LYS A 64 26.38 -22.11 -1.30
C LYS A 64 27.33 -20.97 -1.69
N ALA A 65 28.62 -21.29 -1.71
CA ALA A 65 29.65 -20.40 -2.19
C ALA A 65 29.31 -19.97 -3.63
N ASP A 66 29.33 -18.66 -3.87
CA ASP A 66 29.14 -18.06 -5.18
C ASP A 66 30.21 -18.60 -6.15
N PRO A 67 29.86 -19.26 -7.28
CA PRO A 67 30.85 -19.71 -8.27
C PRO A 67 31.34 -18.57 -9.16
N SER A 68 31.10 -17.30 -8.77
CA SER A 68 31.48 -16.11 -9.54
C SER A 68 32.84 -15.56 -9.11
N SER A 69 33.83 -16.44 -8.95
CA SER A 69 35.25 -16.07 -8.88
C SER A 69 35.95 -16.42 -10.20
N LYS A 70 35.36 -16.00 -11.33
CA LYS A 70 36.05 -16.02 -12.62
C LYS A 70 36.60 -14.63 -12.92
N THR A 71 37.87 -14.44 -12.57
CA THR A 71 38.86 -13.46 -13.09
C THR A 71 38.30 -12.11 -13.59
N ALA A 72 38.48 -11.07 -12.77
CA ALA A 72 38.46 -9.70 -13.26
C ALA A 72 39.75 -9.42 -14.08
N PRO A 73 39.67 -8.91 -15.33
CA PRO A 73 40.83 -8.29 -15.97
C PRO A 73 41.17 -6.96 -15.26
N PRO A 74 42.44 -6.52 -15.25
CA PRO A 74 42.84 -5.28 -14.60
C PRO A 74 42.13 -4.07 -15.25
N PRO A 75 41.76 -3.03 -14.49
CA PRO A 75 41.19 -1.83 -15.07
C PRO A 75 42.26 -1.06 -15.86
N SER A 76 41.96 -0.73 -17.11
CA SER A 76 42.72 0.22 -17.92
C SER A 76 42.70 1.61 -17.27
N PRO A 77 43.84 2.33 -17.18
CA PRO A 77 43.90 3.63 -16.53
C PRO A 77 43.80 4.75 -17.56
N ASP A 78 42.70 4.85 -18.30
CA ASP A 78 42.50 5.95 -19.25
C ASP A 78 41.02 6.31 -19.34
N ASP A 79 40.54 7.08 -18.36
CA ASP A 79 39.45 8.03 -18.57
C ASP A 79 39.63 9.16 -17.55
N GLU A 80 40.02 10.33 -18.07
CA GLU A 80 40.22 11.55 -17.31
C GLU A 80 38.96 11.93 -16.53
N PRO A 81 39.06 12.55 -15.33
CA PRO A 81 37.90 13.10 -14.67
C PRO A 81 37.38 14.27 -15.52
N THR A 82 36.32 14.02 -16.30
CA THR A 82 35.55 15.10 -16.91
C THR A 82 35.01 15.95 -15.76
N ALA A 83 35.58 17.14 -15.61
CA ALA A 83 35.17 18.10 -14.62
C ALA A 83 33.70 18.46 -14.89
N ALA A 84 32.83 18.15 -13.94
CA ALA A 84 31.46 18.64 -13.95
C ALA A 84 31.49 20.17 -14.09
N PRO A 85 30.67 20.77 -14.98
CA PRO A 85 30.56 22.22 -15.01
C PRO A 85 30.02 22.71 -13.66
N PRO A 86 30.47 23.88 -13.18
CA PRO A 86 30.02 24.41 -11.90
C PRO A 86 28.50 24.59 -11.89
N PRO A 87 27.83 24.42 -10.73
CA PRO A 87 26.41 24.72 -10.63
C PRO A 87 26.19 26.20 -10.96
N SER A 88 25.22 26.44 -11.84
CA SER A 88 24.68 27.74 -12.16
C SER A 88 24.27 28.48 -10.88
N SER A 89 24.98 29.57 -10.60
CA SER A 89 24.58 30.59 -9.65
C SER A 89 23.45 31.41 -10.29
N ASP A 90 22.20 31.06 -10.02
CA ASP A 90 21.07 31.98 -10.17
C ASP A 90 20.40 32.10 -8.80
N ASP A 91 21.06 32.89 -7.95
CA ASP A 91 20.48 33.54 -6.78
C ASP A 91 20.02 34.92 -7.27
N GLU A 92 18.77 35.01 -7.74
CA GLU A 92 18.04 36.28 -7.79
C GLU A 92 17.15 36.36 -6.55
N PRO A 93 17.49 37.21 -5.58
CA PRO A 93 16.49 37.79 -4.69
C PRO A 93 16.20 39.21 -5.16
N ASP A 94 15.00 39.46 -5.71
CA ASP A 94 14.38 40.76 -5.50
C ASP A 94 12.87 40.77 -5.78
N ALA A 95 12.20 41.64 -4.98
CA ALA A 95 10.80 42.07 -4.99
C ALA A 95 9.71 41.17 -4.37
#